data_AF-A0A812NME7-F1
#
_entry.id   AF-A0A812NME7-F1
#
_cell.length_a   1.000
_cell.length_b   1.000
_cell.length_c   1.000
_cell.angle_alpha   90.00
_cell.angle_beta   90.00
_cell.angle_gamma   90.00
#
_symmetry.space_group_name_H-M   'P 1'
#
loop_
_entity.id
_entity.type
_entity.pdbx_description
1 polymer ?
#
loop_
_entity_poly.entity_id
_entity_poly.type
_entity_poly.pdbx_seq_one_letter_code
_entity_poly.pdbx_strand_id
1 'polypeptide(L)'
;MAATDADALRAELEAARRELQAEDARTNELDAEIEEAAERQRLRKEIACVRDELRVAQQHNRNRAELRADVDADRAFLDGDIPRAGKTEKGNKFIQNSSGQGITQCNEQVAQGEYVWTIKGMRWLQDALWAVGKNFAESPEFMVGHGNFSLRYNPEAGCLFEWHCGSLAIFYHDEADLSLQYRIYIKARDGSFVQWGEGGHGRYDSEVSYVWREDCFGPDVHWENHRPASLTALGIFGLSHEELLRSEWVQDDELTVKCVLEVRPRDSPKVQDQLGPSAELPAPTVVHDMHALFEKSTNSDVRFVVGEEVIHAHSPILCERSAVFERQLNAGMQESISKVIVIKDCSAQIFRAFLKFLYTDILPSLEEPITLSP
;
A
#
# COMPACT_ATOMS: atom_id res chain seq x y z
N MET A 1 43.45 -46.46 -54.28
CA MET A 1 43.37 -46.00 -52.88
C MET A 1 42.67 -44.65 -52.69
N ALA A 2 42.36 -43.87 -53.74
CA ALA A 2 41.70 -42.55 -53.57
C ALA A 2 40.16 -42.59 -53.50
N ALA A 3 39.51 -43.62 -54.04
CA ALA A 3 38.04 -43.72 -54.03
C ALA A 3 37.47 -44.00 -52.63
N THR A 4 38.22 -44.71 -51.78
CA THR A 4 37.83 -45.10 -50.43
C THR A 4 37.78 -43.94 -49.42
N ASP A 5 38.48 -42.83 -49.70
CA ASP A 5 38.56 -41.67 -48.81
C ASP A 5 37.37 -40.70 -49.00
N ALA A 6 36.98 -40.48 -50.26
CA ALA A 6 35.81 -39.66 -50.59
C ALA A 6 34.49 -40.32 -50.16
N ASP A 7 34.39 -41.64 -50.25
CA ASP A 7 33.19 -42.38 -49.81
C ASP A 7 33.07 -42.42 -48.28
N ALA A 8 34.20 -42.46 -47.56
CA ALA A 8 34.21 -42.35 -46.09
C ALA A 8 33.72 -40.97 -45.62
N LEU A 9 34.20 -39.88 -46.24
CA LEU A 9 33.76 -38.52 -45.91
C LEU A 9 32.28 -38.27 -46.27
N ARG A 10 31.77 -38.89 -47.35
CA ARG A 10 30.34 -38.83 -47.68
C ARG A 10 29.49 -39.54 -46.62
N ALA A 11 29.92 -40.71 -46.15
CA ALA A 11 29.24 -41.44 -45.09
C ALA A 11 29.24 -40.65 -43.77
N GLU A 12 30.35 -40.00 -43.43
CA GLU A 12 30.46 -39.15 -42.24
C GLU A 12 29.57 -37.90 -42.35
N LEU A 13 29.53 -37.25 -43.51
CA LEU A 13 28.62 -36.12 -43.77
C LEU A 13 27.15 -36.54 -43.67
N GLU A 14 26.79 -37.72 -44.17
CA GLU A 14 25.42 -38.25 -44.04
C GLU A 14 25.08 -38.57 -42.58
N ALA A 15 26.02 -39.11 -41.80
CA ALA A 15 25.84 -39.36 -40.38
C ALA A 15 25.63 -38.05 -39.60
N ALA A 16 26.49 -37.05 -39.82
CA ALA A 16 26.38 -35.74 -39.19
C ALA A 16 25.06 -35.02 -39.54
N ARG A 17 24.59 -35.15 -40.80
CA ARG A 17 23.29 -34.60 -41.22
C ARG A 17 22.11 -35.29 -40.52
N ARG A 18 22.18 -36.61 -40.32
CA ARG A 18 21.15 -37.34 -39.58
C ARG A 18 21.12 -36.95 -38.11
N GLU A 19 22.29 -36.74 -37.52
CA GLU A 19 22.41 -36.27 -36.13
C GLU A 19 21.84 -34.86 -35.97
N LEU A 20 22.15 -33.94 -36.89
CA LEU A 20 21.56 -32.60 -36.91
C LEU A 20 20.03 -32.66 -37.06
N GLN A 21 19.50 -33.49 -37.97
CA GLN A 21 18.06 -33.66 -38.13
C GLN A 21 17.38 -34.23 -36.87
N ALA A 22 18.07 -35.10 -36.13
CA ALA A 22 17.54 -35.65 -34.88
C ALA A 22 17.49 -34.58 -33.78
N GLU A 23 18.51 -33.72 -33.66
CA GLU A 23 18.52 -32.61 -32.70
C GLU A 23 17.53 -31.50 -33.08
N ASP A 24 17.35 -31.20 -34.36
CA ASP A 24 16.30 -30.27 -34.82
C ASP A 24 14.90 -30.81 -34.47
N ALA A 25 14.66 -32.11 -34.67
CA ALA A 25 13.40 -32.74 -34.30
C ALA A 25 13.16 -32.67 -32.78
N ARG A 26 14.20 -32.92 -31.98
CA ARG A 26 14.16 -32.84 -30.52
C ARG A 26 13.90 -31.41 -30.03
N THR A 27 14.50 -30.41 -30.67
CA THR A 27 14.28 -29.00 -30.32
C THR A 27 12.82 -28.61 -30.57
N ASN A 28 12.25 -29.00 -31.71
CA ASN A 28 10.84 -28.74 -32.00
C ASN A 28 9.89 -29.43 -31.00
N GLU A 29 10.23 -30.63 -30.54
CA GLU A 29 9.46 -31.33 -29.50
C GLU A 29 9.52 -30.61 -28.15
N LEU A 30 10.72 -30.16 -27.74
CA LEU A 30 10.89 -29.37 -26.52
C LEU A 30 10.16 -28.02 -26.59
N ASP A 31 10.18 -27.35 -27.73
CA ASP A 31 9.46 -26.09 -27.92
C ASP A 31 7.95 -26.28 -27.78
N ALA A 32 7.39 -27.38 -28.34
CA ALA A 32 5.99 -27.73 -28.16
C ALA A 32 5.63 -28.02 -26.69
N GLU A 33 6.50 -28.73 -25.95
CA GLU A 33 6.30 -28.98 -24.52
C GLU A 33 6.36 -27.67 -23.70
N ILE A 34 7.24 -26.73 -24.06
CA ILE A 34 7.34 -25.42 -23.43
C ILE A 34 6.08 -24.60 -23.67
N GLU A 35 5.55 -24.59 -24.89
CA GLU A 35 4.30 -23.91 -25.23
C GLU A 35 3.12 -24.47 -24.41
N GLU A 36 3.00 -25.80 -24.32
CA GLU A 36 1.95 -26.44 -23.50
C GLU A 36 2.12 -26.10 -22.01
N ALA A 37 3.36 -26.07 -21.50
CA ALA A 37 3.64 -25.68 -20.13
C ALA A 37 3.30 -24.21 -19.84
N ALA A 38 3.56 -23.31 -20.80
CA ALA A 38 3.20 -21.90 -20.70
C ALA A 38 1.68 -21.71 -20.71
N GLU A 39 0.95 -22.41 -21.57
CA GLU A 39 -0.52 -22.38 -21.62
C GLU A 39 -1.13 -22.88 -20.30
N ARG A 40 -0.62 -24.00 -19.78
CA ARG A 40 -1.02 -24.54 -18.47
C ARG A 40 -0.76 -23.55 -17.34
N GLN A 41 0.35 -22.81 -17.36
CA GLN A 41 0.63 -21.77 -16.37
C GLN A 41 -0.34 -20.60 -16.48
N ARG A 42 -0.64 -20.15 -17.70
CA ARG A 42 -1.63 -19.10 -17.97
C ARG A 42 -3.00 -19.49 -17.43
N LEU A 43 -3.50 -20.68 -17.75
CA LEU A 43 -4.79 -21.18 -17.27
C LEU A 43 -4.85 -21.28 -15.74
N ARG A 44 -3.75 -21.66 -15.07
CA ARG A 44 -3.70 -21.67 -13.60
C ARG A 44 -3.85 -20.27 -13.00
N LYS A 45 -3.24 -19.25 -13.61
CA LYS A 45 -3.38 -17.86 -13.18
C LYS A 45 -4.81 -17.36 -13.37
N GLU A 46 -5.41 -17.65 -14.52
CA GLU A 46 -6.80 -17.29 -14.83
C GLU A 46 -7.79 -17.95 -13.87
N ILE A 47 -7.62 -19.26 -13.59
CA ILE A 47 -8.43 -19.98 -12.60
C ILE A 47 -8.27 -19.38 -11.20
N ALA A 48 -7.06 -18.96 -10.81
CA ALA A 48 -6.84 -18.33 -9.51
C ALA A 48 -7.62 -17.01 -9.40
N CYS A 49 -7.53 -16.17 -10.42
CA CYS A 49 -8.28 -14.91 -10.52
C CYS A 49 -9.80 -15.14 -10.42
N VAL A 50 -10.36 -16.04 -11.23
CA VAL A 50 -11.80 -16.36 -11.22
C VAL A 50 -12.24 -16.95 -9.87
N ARG A 51 -11.38 -17.73 -9.19
CA ARG A 51 -11.70 -18.26 -7.85
C ARG A 51 -11.74 -17.16 -6.79
N ASP A 52 -10.87 -16.18 -6.89
CA ASP A 52 -10.90 -15.02 -6.00
C ASP A 52 -12.15 -14.18 -6.23
N GLU A 53 -12.54 -13.93 -7.49
CA GLU A 53 -13.81 -13.28 -7.82
C GLU A 53 -15.02 -14.05 -7.26
N LEU A 54 -15.04 -15.38 -7.42
CA LEU A 54 -16.10 -16.23 -6.89
C LEU A 54 -16.17 -16.13 -5.35
N ARG A 55 -15.03 -16.11 -4.66
CA ARG A 55 -14.95 -15.95 -3.21
C ARG A 55 -15.53 -14.61 -2.75
N VAL A 56 -15.20 -13.53 -3.46
CA VAL A 56 -15.74 -12.18 -3.20
C VAL A 56 -17.26 -12.16 -3.43
N ALA A 57 -17.73 -12.69 -4.56
CA ALA A 57 -19.15 -12.75 -4.88
C ALA A 57 -19.95 -13.59 -3.85
N GLN A 58 -19.38 -14.71 -3.39
CA GLN A 58 -19.98 -15.53 -2.32
C GLN A 58 -20.04 -14.78 -0.99
N GLN A 59 -19.00 -14.03 -0.63
CA GLN A 59 -19.03 -13.19 0.56
C GLN A 59 -20.09 -12.10 0.45
N HIS A 60 -20.17 -11.42 -0.70
CA HIS A 60 -21.17 -10.39 -0.96
C HIS A 60 -22.59 -10.94 -0.81
N ASN A 61 -22.87 -12.11 -1.41
CA ASN A 61 -24.16 -12.77 -1.29
C ASN A 61 -24.49 -13.18 0.16
N ARG A 62 -23.49 -13.62 0.94
CA ARG A 62 -23.67 -13.92 2.38
C ARG A 62 -24.06 -12.68 3.17
N ASN A 63 -23.32 -11.58 3.02
CA ASN A 63 -23.59 -10.33 3.73
C ASN A 63 -25.00 -9.80 3.40
N ARG A 64 -25.43 -9.90 2.13
CA ARG A 64 -26.78 -9.51 1.73
C ARG A 64 -27.87 -10.38 2.37
N ALA A 65 -27.62 -11.68 2.52
CA ALA A 65 -28.54 -12.60 3.19
C ALA A 65 -28.63 -12.33 4.69
N GLU A 66 -27.52 -11.99 5.35
CA GLU A 66 -27.48 -11.58 6.75
C GLU A 66 -28.23 -10.26 6.98
N LEU A 67 -27.97 -9.24 6.13
CA LEU A 67 -28.71 -7.98 6.17
C LEU A 67 -30.22 -8.21 6.02
N ARG A 68 -30.62 -9.10 5.10
CA ARG A 68 -32.02 -9.49 4.94
C ARG A 68 -32.59 -10.09 6.22
N ALA A 69 -31.84 -10.97 6.88
CA ALA A 69 -32.26 -11.59 8.14
C ALA A 69 -32.37 -10.58 9.29
N ASP A 70 -31.48 -9.60 9.36
CA ASP A 70 -31.55 -8.52 10.36
C ASP A 70 -32.74 -7.57 10.11
N VAL A 71 -33.08 -7.31 8.84
CA VAL A 71 -34.32 -6.60 8.46
C VAL A 71 -35.54 -7.38 8.89
N ASP A 72 -35.58 -8.69 8.60
CA ASP A 72 -36.69 -9.55 9.01
C ASP A 72 -36.77 -9.71 10.55
N ALA A 73 -35.72 -9.35 11.29
CA ALA A 73 -35.62 -9.42 12.75
C ALA A 73 -35.73 -8.05 13.49
N ASP A 74 -36.08 -6.97 12.79
CA ASP A 74 -36.29 -5.62 13.34
C ASP A 74 -35.11 -5.06 14.19
N ARG A 75 -33.86 -5.40 13.85
CA ARG A 75 -32.66 -4.79 14.51
C ARG A 75 -32.41 -3.37 13.99
N ALA A 76 -31.91 -2.47 14.83
CA ALA A 76 -31.78 -1.03 14.50
C ALA A 76 -30.83 -0.75 13.31
N PHE A 77 -31.34 -0.01 12.32
CA PHE A 77 -30.62 0.48 11.14
C PHE A 77 -30.18 1.95 11.35
N LEU A 78 -28.98 2.33 10.88
CA LEU A 78 -28.67 3.74 10.63
C LEU A 78 -29.44 4.18 9.37
N ASP A 79 -30.07 5.36 9.41
CA ASP A 79 -31.14 5.85 8.51
C ASP A 79 -30.67 6.20 7.07
N GLY A 80 -29.73 5.44 6.49
CA GLY A 80 -29.12 5.69 5.18
C GLY A 80 -29.21 4.56 4.15
N ASP A 81 -29.49 3.31 4.55
CA ASP A 81 -29.21 2.14 3.68
C ASP A 81 -30.39 1.56 2.89
N ILE A 82 -31.51 2.29 2.75
CA ILE A 82 -32.61 1.87 1.86
C ILE A 82 -32.95 3.02 0.89
N PRO A 83 -32.87 2.82 -0.44
CA PRO A 83 -33.38 3.79 -1.41
C PRO A 83 -34.88 4.00 -1.18
N ARG A 84 -35.27 5.13 -0.58
CA ARG A 84 -36.68 5.48 -0.38
C ARG A 84 -37.29 5.94 -1.70
N ALA A 85 -38.12 5.09 -2.30
CA ALA A 85 -39.12 5.52 -3.26
C ALA A 85 -40.27 6.23 -2.50
N GLY A 86 -40.26 7.56 -2.54
CA GLY A 86 -41.37 8.49 -2.31
C GLY A 86 -42.38 8.19 -1.20
N LYS A 87 -42.40 9.03 -0.15
CA LYS A 87 -43.57 9.85 0.27
C LYS A 87 -43.31 10.66 1.56
N THR A 88 -43.53 11.97 1.40
CA THR A 88 -44.09 12.97 2.33
C THR A 88 -43.95 12.77 3.84
N GLU A 89 -43.12 13.63 4.43
CA GLU A 89 -43.09 13.97 5.84
C GLU A 89 -44.43 14.57 6.33
N LYS A 90 -44.84 14.19 7.54
CA LYS A 90 -45.72 15.00 8.39
C LYS A 90 -45.08 15.11 9.78
N GLY A 91 -44.26 16.15 9.96
CA GLY A 91 -43.78 16.61 11.26
C GLY A 91 -44.54 17.88 11.67
N ASN A 92 -45.14 17.86 12.86
CA ASN A 92 -45.95 18.94 13.39
C ASN A 92 -45.16 20.25 13.58
N LYS A 93 -45.87 21.36 13.34
CA LYS A 93 -45.41 22.74 13.47
C LYS A 93 -45.05 23.10 14.92
N PHE A 94 -43.88 23.70 15.10
CA PHE A 94 -43.71 24.84 16.00
C PHE A 94 -43.07 25.97 15.20
N ILE A 95 -43.77 27.10 15.09
CA ILE A 95 -43.25 28.33 14.47
C ILE A 95 -42.83 29.24 15.62
N GLN A 96 -41.53 29.41 15.81
CA GLN A 96 -40.98 30.65 16.33
C GLN A 96 -40.31 31.36 15.17
N ASN A 97 -40.81 32.55 14.83
CA ASN A 97 -40.18 33.40 13.84
C ASN A 97 -38.95 34.05 14.51
N SER A 98 -37.75 33.52 14.22
CA SER A 98 -36.51 34.27 14.37
C SER A 98 -36.03 34.66 12.98
N SER A 99 -36.09 35.95 12.65
CA SER A 99 -35.39 36.50 11.50
C SER A 99 -33.96 36.80 11.91
N GLY A 100 -33.04 35.91 11.59
CA GLY A 100 -31.60 36.12 11.72
C GLY A 100 -30.93 35.74 10.40
N GLN A 101 -30.04 36.59 9.90
CA GLN A 101 -29.05 36.16 8.92
C GLN A 101 -27.95 35.41 9.67
N GLY A 102 -27.97 34.09 9.58
CA GLY A 102 -26.82 33.25 9.95
C GLY A 102 -25.87 33.13 8.77
N ILE A 103 -24.59 33.38 8.99
CA ILE A 103 -23.52 33.02 8.05
C ILE A 103 -22.91 31.73 8.60
N THR A 104 -22.96 30.65 7.82
CA THR A 104 -22.26 29.39 8.13
C THR A 104 -21.03 29.32 7.24
N GLN A 105 -19.82 29.28 7.83
CA GLN A 105 -18.56 29.11 7.09
C GLN A 105 -18.21 27.61 7.02
N CYS A 106 -18.35 27.00 5.84
CA CYS A 106 -18.11 25.56 5.64
C CYS A 106 -16.65 25.22 5.27
N ASN A 107 -15.76 26.22 5.20
CA ASN A 107 -14.35 26.07 4.85
C ASN A 107 -13.41 26.22 6.07
N GLU A 108 -13.97 26.22 7.29
CA GLU A 108 -13.17 26.16 8.52
C GLU A 108 -12.35 24.85 8.53
N GLN A 109 -11.05 24.91 8.84
CA GLN A 109 -10.14 23.74 8.92
C GLN A 109 -9.81 23.02 7.59
N VAL A 110 -9.88 23.71 6.44
CA VAL A 110 -9.37 23.18 5.17
C VAL A 110 -7.86 23.45 5.07
N ALA A 111 -7.06 22.39 4.92
CA ALA A 111 -5.65 22.49 4.59
C ALA A 111 -5.48 22.51 3.06
N GLN A 112 -4.60 23.37 2.55
CA GLN A 112 -4.30 23.46 1.12
C GLN A 112 -2.85 23.06 0.86
N GLY A 113 -2.62 22.29 -0.19
CA GLY A 113 -1.28 21.85 -0.60
C GLY A 113 -1.13 21.80 -2.12
N GLU A 114 0.08 22.07 -2.59
CA GLU A 114 0.48 21.90 -3.98
C GLU A 114 1.67 20.93 -4.04
N TYR A 115 1.61 19.96 -4.96
CA TYR A 115 2.68 18.99 -5.16
C TYR A 115 2.97 18.84 -6.66
N VAL A 116 4.25 18.77 -7.02
CA VAL A 116 4.71 18.61 -8.41
C VAL A 116 5.57 17.37 -8.52
N TRP A 117 5.22 16.49 -9.45
CA TRP A 117 5.90 15.24 -9.72
C TRP A 117 6.31 15.15 -11.19
N THR A 118 7.53 14.70 -11.44
CA THR A 118 8.05 14.50 -12.80
C THR A 118 8.49 13.05 -12.99
N ILE A 119 7.92 12.40 -14.00
CA ILE A 119 8.33 11.07 -14.48
C ILE A 119 9.31 11.29 -15.62
N LYS A 120 10.52 10.74 -15.50
CA LYS A 120 11.56 10.81 -16.54
C LYS A 120 11.67 9.48 -17.29
N GLY A 121 12.02 9.55 -18.56
CA GLY A 121 12.17 8.36 -19.41
C GLY A 121 10.83 7.73 -19.77
N MET A 122 9.83 8.55 -20.08
CA MET A 122 8.46 8.12 -20.38
C MET A 122 8.40 7.04 -21.48
N ARG A 123 9.28 7.07 -22.47
CA ARG A 123 9.38 6.03 -23.52
C ARG A 123 9.75 4.64 -23.02
N TRP A 124 10.46 4.54 -21.90
CA TRP A 124 10.85 3.27 -21.28
C TRP A 124 9.89 2.84 -20.17
N LEU A 125 8.87 3.65 -19.87
CA LEU A 125 8.08 3.48 -18.66
C LEU A 125 7.35 2.14 -18.63
N GLN A 126 6.66 1.77 -19.72
CA GLN A 126 5.94 0.51 -19.79
C GLN A 126 6.88 -0.70 -19.64
N ASP A 127 8.02 -0.70 -20.33
CA ASP A 127 9.03 -1.77 -20.23
C ASP A 127 9.64 -1.85 -18.82
N ALA A 128 9.93 -0.71 -18.19
CA ALA A 128 10.48 -0.64 -16.85
C ALA A 128 9.48 -1.17 -15.80
N LEU A 129 8.20 -0.84 -15.94
CA LEU A 129 7.13 -1.31 -15.07
C LEU A 129 6.91 -2.82 -15.22
N TRP A 130 6.87 -3.31 -16.47
CA TRP A 130 6.79 -4.73 -16.78
C TRP A 130 7.93 -5.53 -16.13
N ALA A 131 9.17 -5.04 -16.25
CA ALA A 131 10.35 -5.71 -15.69
C ALA A 131 10.30 -5.90 -14.17
N VAL A 132 9.62 -5.00 -13.44
CA VAL A 132 9.46 -5.07 -11.97
C VAL A 132 8.12 -5.62 -11.52
N GLY A 133 7.27 -6.07 -12.46
CA GLY A 133 5.93 -6.59 -12.17
C GLY A 133 4.98 -5.55 -11.57
N LYS A 134 5.17 -4.26 -11.90
CA LYS A 134 4.26 -3.17 -11.52
C LYS A 134 3.48 -2.72 -12.74
N ASN A 135 2.30 -2.14 -12.52
CA ASN A 135 1.43 -1.64 -13.59
C ASN A 135 1.35 -0.11 -13.60
N PHE A 136 1.91 0.56 -12.59
CA PHE A 136 1.89 2.01 -12.45
C PHE A 136 3.21 2.53 -11.87
N ALA A 137 3.55 3.76 -12.24
CA ALA A 137 4.57 4.55 -11.56
C ALA A 137 3.94 5.31 -10.40
N GLU A 138 4.71 5.52 -9.34
CA GLU A 138 4.25 6.16 -8.11
C GLU A 138 5.22 7.28 -7.71
N SER A 139 4.69 8.43 -7.28
CA SER A 139 5.48 9.52 -6.73
C SER A 139 5.95 9.20 -5.30
N PRO A 140 6.96 9.93 -4.79
CA PRO A 140 7.15 10.02 -3.34
C PRO A 140 5.86 10.48 -2.65
N GLU A 141 5.70 10.03 -1.40
CA GLU A 141 4.63 10.45 -0.52
C GLU A 141 4.76 11.95 -0.16
N PHE A 142 3.63 12.62 0.03
CA PHE A 142 3.55 14.02 0.43
C PHE A 142 2.32 14.29 1.29
N MET A 143 2.46 15.27 2.21
CA MET A 143 1.42 15.59 3.19
C MET A 143 0.61 16.82 2.78
N VAL A 144 -0.72 16.76 2.94
CA VAL A 144 -1.60 17.93 2.90
C VAL A 144 -2.51 17.90 4.12
N GLY A 145 -2.31 18.84 5.05
CA GLY A 145 -2.91 18.76 6.38
C GLY A 145 -2.35 17.57 7.14
N HIS A 146 -3.22 16.65 7.55
CA HIS A 146 -2.84 15.39 8.21
C HIS A 146 -2.88 14.18 7.27
N GLY A 147 -3.26 14.35 6.00
CA GLY A 147 -3.35 13.24 5.06
C GLY A 147 -2.05 13.02 4.29
N ASN A 148 -1.66 11.75 4.16
CA ASN A 148 -0.55 11.25 3.37
C ASN A 148 -1.01 10.79 1.98
N PHE A 149 -0.45 11.39 0.94
CA PHE A 149 -0.85 11.17 -0.44
C PHE A 149 0.34 10.80 -1.33
N SER A 150 0.05 10.13 -2.43
CA SER A 150 0.97 9.96 -3.56
C SER A 150 0.23 10.10 -4.89
N LEU A 151 0.96 10.27 -5.99
CA LEU A 151 0.39 10.22 -7.35
C LEU A 151 0.76 8.90 -8.00
N ARG A 152 -0.20 8.25 -8.65
CA ARG A 152 -0.01 7.02 -9.42
C ARG A 152 -0.38 7.22 -10.89
N TYR A 153 0.53 6.86 -11.79
CA TYR A 153 0.30 6.91 -13.24
C TYR A 153 0.36 5.51 -13.84
N ASN A 154 -0.74 5.06 -14.46
CA ASN A 154 -0.84 3.79 -15.17
C ASN A 154 -0.93 4.05 -16.70
N PRO A 155 0.07 3.63 -17.49
CA PRO A 155 0.08 3.80 -18.95
C PRO A 155 -1.11 3.15 -19.69
N GLU A 156 -1.70 2.10 -19.13
CA GLU A 156 -2.81 1.36 -19.74
C GLU A 156 -4.18 1.86 -19.29
N ALA A 157 -4.25 2.89 -18.44
CA ALA A 157 -5.47 3.31 -17.76
C ALA A 157 -6.15 2.18 -16.95
N GLY A 158 -5.37 1.18 -16.54
CA GLY A 158 -5.83 -0.02 -15.83
C GLY A 158 -5.82 0.15 -14.31
N CYS A 159 -5.68 -0.98 -13.58
CA CYS A 159 -5.72 -1.01 -12.12
C CYS A 159 -4.63 -0.12 -11.48
N LEU A 160 -5.05 0.72 -10.53
CA LEU A 160 -4.24 1.63 -9.71
C LEU A 160 -4.20 1.20 -8.24
N PHE A 161 -5.29 0.63 -7.74
CA PHE A 161 -5.38 0.01 -6.41
C PHE A 161 -6.67 -0.80 -6.30
N GLU A 162 -6.55 -2.10 -5.99
CA GLU A 162 -7.68 -3.03 -5.92
C GLU A 162 -8.62 -2.89 -7.14
N TRP A 163 -9.82 -2.34 -6.94
CA TRP A 163 -10.86 -2.20 -7.95
C TRP A 163 -10.82 -0.85 -8.68
N HIS A 164 -9.93 0.07 -8.31
CA HIS A 164 -9.83 1.39 -8.93
C HIS A 164 -8.94 1.32 -10.16
N CYS A 165 -9.48 1.75 -11.29
CA CYS A 165 -8.80 1.85 -12.57
C CYS A 165 -8.78 3.30 -13.04
N GLY A 166 -7.76 3.67 -13.83
CA GLY A 166 -7.61 5.01 -14.38
C GLY A 166 -6.19 5.27 -14.83
N SER A 167 -5.96 6.43 -15.44
CA SER A 167 -4.64 6.76 -16.00
C SER A 167 -3.75 7.47 -14.99
N LEU A 168 -4.32 8.38 -14.19
CA LEU A 168 -3.57 9.12 -13.19
C LEU A 168 -4.48 9.42 -11.99
N ALA A 169 -4.03 9.03 -10.81
CA ALA A 169 -4.77 9.20 -9.57
C ALA A 169 -3.92 9.79 -8.45
N ILE A 170 -4.59 10.48 -7.55
CA ILE A 170 -4.14 10.76 -6.20
C ILE A 170 -4.53 9.56 -5.36
N PHE A 171 -3.55 8.94 -4.72
CA PHE A 171 -3.74 7.83 -3.79
C PHE A 171 -3.59 8.34 -2.36
N TYR A 172 -4.53 7.99 -1.49
CA TYR A 172 -4.50 8.30 -0.07
C TYR A 172 -4.04 7.08 0.73
N HIS A 173 -3.05 7.25 1.61
CA HIS A 173 -2.40 6.14 2.33
C HIS A 173 -2.93 5.94 3.76
N ASP A 174 -3.54 6.96 4.36
CA ASP A 174 -3.95 6.87 5.77
C ASP A 174 -5.36 6.29 5.94
N GLU A 175 -5.68 5.93 7.19
CA GLU A 175 -7.00 5.40 7.56
C GLU A 175 -7.95 6.46 8.12
N ALA A 176 -7.54 7.72 8.18
CA ALA A 176 -8.36 8.78 8.76
C ALA A 176 -9.40 9.31 7.77
N ASP A 177 -10.63 9.51 8.24
CA ASP A 177 -11.71 10.10 7.45
C ASP A 177 -11.37 11.52 6.98
N LEU A 178 -11.53 11.75 5.68
CA LEU A 178 -11.35 13.06 5.10
C LEU A 178 -12.32 13.32 3.96
N SER A 179 -12.50 14.60 3.66
CA SER A 179 -13.08 15.08 2.41
C SER A 179 -12.00 15.90 1.71
N LEU A 180 -11.88 15.73 0.41
CA LEU A 180 -10.89 16.47 -0.38
C LEU A 180 -11.52 17.06 -1.63
N GLN A 181 -10.99 18.19 -2.07
CA GLN A 181 -11.14 18.69 -3.43
C GLN A 181 -9.79 18.66 -4.10
N TYR A 182 -9.76 18.25 -5.37
CA TYR A 182 -8.51 18.12 -6.11
C TYR A 182 -8.61 18.78 -7.48
N ARG A 183 -7.47 19.31 -7.92
CA ARG A 183 -7.25 19.75 -9.30
C ARG A 183 -5.89 19.24 -9.75
N ILE A 184 -5.87 18.58 -10.91
CA ILE A 184 -4.65 18.04 -11.50
C ILE A 184 -4.31 18.88 -12.74
N TYR A 185 -3.03 19.18 -12.92
CA TYR A 185 -2.51 19.95 -14.03
C TYR A 185 -1.32 19.23 -14.65
N ILE A 186 -1.16 19.39 -15.96
CA ILE A 186 -0.06 18.82 -16.70
C ILE A 186 0.75 19.97 -17.28
N LYS A 187 2.07 19.87 -17.19
CA LYS A 187 2.98 20.87 -17.73
C LYS A 187 2.97 20.82 -19.26
N ALA A 188 2.64 21.94 -19.89
CA ALA A 188 2.72 22.13 -21.33
C ALA A 188 4.16 22.45 -21.78
N ARG A 189 4.38 22.46 -23.10
CA ARG A 189 5.69 22.75 -23.70
C ARG A 189 6.25 24.14 -23.35
N ASP A 190 5.39 25.12 -23.19
CA ASP A 190 5.77 26.49 -22.81
C ASP A 190 6.11 26.61 -21.30
N GLY A 191 6.00 25.52 -20.55
CA GLY A 191 6.22 25.45 -19.11
C GLY A 191 5.01 25.84 -18.26
N SER A 192 3.89 26.25 -18.88
CA SER A 192 2.64 26.52 -18.18
C SER A 192 1.98 25.22 -17.71
N PHE A 193 1.08 25.32 -16.72
CA PHE A 193 0.31 24.18 -16.21
C PHE A 193 -1.13 24.29 -16.69
N VAL A 194 -1.60 23.29 -17.45
CA VAL A 194 -2.97 23.21 -17.96
C VAL A 194 -3.72 22.18 -17.15
N GLN A 195 -4.92 22.55 -16.66
CA GLN A 195 -5.73 21.64 -15.86
C GLN A 195 -6.20 20.46 -16.70
N TRP A 196 -6.00 19.25 -16.19
CA TRP A 196 -6.50 18.02 -16.78
C TRP A 196 -7.80 17.59 -16.10
N GLY A 197 -8.84 17.41 -16.91
CA GLY A 197 -10.17 17.06 -16.44
C GLY A 197 -10.86 18.19 -15.67
N GLU A 198 -12.10 17.93 -15.26
CA GLU A 198 -12.74 18.78 -14.26
C GLU A 198 -12.10 18.53 -12.89
N GLY A 199 -12.03 19.57 -12.06
CA GLY A 199 -11.65 19.37 -10.66
C GLY A 199 -12.67 18.47 -9.98
N GLY A 200 -12.21 17.57 -9.12
CA GLY A 200 -13.08 16.62 -8.44
C GLY A 200 -13.16 16.86 -6.94
N HIS A 201 -14.09 16.16 -6.32
CA HIS A 201 -14.16 16.00 -4.88
C HIS A 201 -14.15 14.51 -4.57
N GLY A 202 -13.61 14.16 -3.41
CA GLY A 202 -13.53 12.79 -2.92
C GLY A 202 -13.83 12.75 -1.43
N ARG A 203 -14.34 11.62 -0.96
CA ARG A 203 -14.55 11.39 0.46
C ARG A 203 -14.00 10.02 0.85
N TYR A 204 -13.09 10.05 1.79
CA TYR A 204 -12.60 8.86 2.45
C TYR A 204 -13.38 8.64 3.76
N ASP A 205 -13.96 7.46 3.91
CA ASP A 205 -14.80 7.07 5.04
C ASP A 205 -14.36 5.70 5.55
N SER A 206 -13.69 5.67 6.69
CA SER A 206 -13.12 4.46 7.30
C SER A 206 -14.18 3.51 7.83
N GLU A 207 -15.39 4.00 8.12
CA GLU A 207 -16.53 3.19 8.54
C GLU A 207 -17.21 2.48 7.36
N VAL A 208 -16.93 2.91 6.13
CA VAL A 208 -17.36 2.22 4.92
C VAL A 208 -16.52 0.95 4.76
N SER A 209 -17.20 -0.15 4.41
CA SER A 209 -16.54 -1.43 4.15
C SER A 209 -15.38 -1.25 3.18
N TYR A 210 -14.24 -1.91 3.43
CA TYR A 210 -13.06 -1.90 2.56
C TYR A 210 -13.37 -2.04 1.06
N VAL A 211 -14.45 -2.76 0.71
CA VAL A 211 -14.91 -2.99 -0.67
C VAL A 211 -15.46 -1.73 -1.37
N TRP A 212 -15.91 -0.73 -0.61
CA TRP A 212 -16.52 0.51 -1.13
C TRP A 212 -15.68 1.76 -0.80
N ARG A 213 -14.44 1.56 -0.37
CA ARG A 213 -13.54 2.63 0.03
C ARG A 213 -13.02 3.33 -1.22
N GLU A 214 -13.03 4.66 -1.23
CA GLU A 214 -12.46 5.47 -2.31
C GLU A 214 -11.01 5.84 -1.92
N ASP A 215 -10.04 4.99 -2.26
CA ASP A 215 -8.62 5.25 -1.97
C ASP A 215 -7.93 6.05 -3.08
N CYS A 216 -8.52 6.04 -4.28
CA CYS A 216 -8.00 6.68 -5.48
C CYS A 216 -8.92 7.79 -5.97
N PHE A 217 -8.36 8.96 -6.28
CA PHE A 217 -9.11 10.11 -6.77
C PHE A 217 -8.47 10.66 -8.05
N GLY A 218 -9.27 10.86 -9.10
CA GLY A 218 -8.79 11.45 -10.34
C GLY A 218 -9.88 11.58 -11.40
N PRO A 219 -9.66 12.40 -12.44
CA PRO A 219 -10.68 12.69 -13.45
C PRO A 219 -11.20 11.47 -14.21
N ASP A 220 -10.35 10.45 -14.41
CA ASP A 220 -10.70 9.21 -15.09
C ASP A 220 -10.68 7.97 -14.17
N VAL A 221 -10.60 8.19 -12.85
CA VAL A 221 -10.64 7.11 -11.87
C VAL A 221 -12.06 6.56 -11.76
N HIS A 222 -12.20 5.24 -11.88
CA HIS A 222 -13.46 4.54 -11.81
C HIS A 222 -13.26 3.12 -11.28
N TRP A 223 -14.34 2.45 -10.86
CA TRP A 223 -14.24 1.03 -10.55
C TRP A 223 -14.17 0.19 -11.83
N GLU A 224 -13.38 -0.89 -11.81
CA GLU A 224 -13.15 -1.80 -12.94
C GLU A 224 -14.47 -2.27 -13.60
N ASN A 225 -15.49 -2.55 -12.77
CA ASN A 225 -16.81 -3.00 -13.21
C ASN A 225 -17.86 -1.88 -13.32
N HIS A 226 -17.44 -0.62 -13.16
CA HIS A 226 -18.37 0.52 -13.10
C HIS A 226 -17.76 1.78 -13.73
N ARG A 227 -17.46 1.71 -15.03
CA ARG A 227 -17.11 2.91 -15.81
C ARG A 227 -18.33 3.81 -16.00
N PRO A 228 -18.31 5.06 -15.54
CA PRO A 228 -19.43 5.99 -15.73
C PRO A 228 -19.66 6.28 -17.21
N ALA A 229 -20.92 6.36 -17.64
CA ALA A 229 -21.28 6.71 -19.02
C ALA A 229 -20.80 8.13 -19.42
N SER A 230 -20.57 9.00 -18.45
CA SER A 230 -19.97 10.33 -18.64
C SER A 230 -18.48 10.28 -19.01
N LEU A 231 -17.78 9.20 -18.67
CA LEU A 231 -16.34 9.06 -18.91
C LEU A 231 -16.09 8.52 -20.33
N THR A 232 -16.15 9.42 -21.31
CA THR A 232 -16.07 9.08 -22.74
C THR A 232 -14.67 8.71 -23.22
N ALA A 233 -13.61 9.20 -22.57
CA ALA A 233 -12.22 8.88 -22.89
C ALA A 233 -11.42 8.58 -21.61
N LEU A 234 -10.46 7.66 -21.71
CA LEU A 234 -9.46 7.39 -20.68
C LEU A 234 -8.16 8.04 -21.10
N GLY A 235 -7.32 8.40 -20.13
CA GLY A 235 -6.03 9.01 -20.42
C GLY A 235 -5.97 10.48 -20.06
N ILE A 236 -4.73 10.95 -19.93
CA ILE A 236 -4.45 12.36 -19.73
C ILE A 236 -4.90 13.11 -21.00
N PHE A 237 -5.87 14.01 -20.85
CA PHE A 237 -6.63 14.66 -21.92
C PHE A 237 -7.30 13.70 -22.91
N GLY A 238 -7.64 12.48 -22.46
CA GLY A 238 -8.25 11.44 -23.31
C GLY A 238 -7.25 10.79 -24.28
N LEU A 239 -5.95 11.01 -24.09
CA LEU A 239 -4.89 10.44 -24.91
C LEU A 239 -4.44 9.10 -24.31
N SER A 240 -4.31 8.08 -25.15
CA SER A 240 -3.57 6.87 -24.78
C SER A 240 -2.12 7.20 -24.41
N HIS A 241 -1.42 6.31 -23.71
CA HIS A 241 0.00 6.52 -23.38
C HIS A 241 0.84 6.80 -24.63
N GLU A 242 0.61 6.04 -25.70
CA GLU A 242 1.26 6.22 -26.99
C GLU A 242 1.01 7.60 -27.63
N GLU A 243 -0.20 8.12 -27.54
CA GLU A 243 -0.53 9.46 -28.03
C GLU A 243 0.06 10.54 -27.12
N LEU A 244 0.04 10.31 -25.80
CA LEU A 244 0.60 11.21 -24.80
C LEU A 244 2.11 11.42 -25.02
N LEU A 245 2.86 10.35 -25.33
CA LEU A 245 4.29 10.42 -25.68
C LEU A 245 4.58 11.32 -26.89
N ARG A 246 3.63 11.44 -27.82
CA ARG A 246 3.75 12.24 -29.05
C ARG A 246 3.13 13.63 -28.92
N SER A 247 2.50 13.93 -27.80
CA SER A 247 1.76 15.16 -27.53
C SER A 247 2.67 16.29 -27.01
N GLU A 248 2.09 17.46 -26.78
CA GLU A 248 2.79 18.58 -26.15
C GLU A 248 3.05 18.41 -24.65
N TRP A 249 2.40 17.41 -24.02
CA TRP A 249 2.44 17.17 -22.57
C TRP A 249 3.68 16.41 -22.11
N VAL A 250 4.35 15.72 -23.04
CA VAL A 250 5.64 15.05 -22.80
C VAL A 250 6.72 15.83 -23.54
N GLN A 251 7.67 16.39 -22.79
CA GLN A 251 8.81 17.12 -23.33
C GLN A 251 10.09 16.52 -22.77
N ASP A 252 11.13 16.39 -23.61
CA ASP A 252 12.41 15.80 -23.22
C ASP A 252 12.30 14.42 -22.56
N ASP A 253 11.29 13.62 -22.96
CA ASP A 253 10.97 12.32 -22.35
C ASP A 253 10.45 12.39 -20.91
N GLU A 254 9.93 13.55 -20.50
CA GLU A 254 9.43 13.80 -19.16
C GLU A 254 7.95 14.19 -19.19
N LEU A 255 7.17 13.59 -18.28
CA LEU A 255 5.80 14.02 -17.95
C LEU A 255 5.84 14.70 -16.59
N THR A 256 5.41 15.96 -16.51
CA THR A 256 5.31 16.68 -15.23
C THR A 256 3.86 16.94 -14.86
N VAL A 257 3.47 16.43 -13.71
CA VAL A 257 2.15 16.53 -13.12
C VAL A 257 2.20 17.47 -11.92
N LYS A 258 1.24 18.36 -11.81
CA LYS A 258 1.00 19.16 -10.61
C LYS A 258 -0.37 18.82 -10.04
N CYS A 259 -0.43 18.56 -8.75
CA CYS A 259 -1.65 18.35 -8.01
C CYS A 259 -1.86 19.50 -7.01
N VAL A 260 -3.09 20.01 -6.94
CA VAL A 260 -3.53 20.96 -5.92
C VAL A 260 -4.65 20.31 -5.13
N LEU A 261 -4.47 20.20 -3.82
CA LEU A 261 -5.42 19.57 -2.90
C LEU A 261 -5.93 20.58 -1.88
N GLU A 262 -7.21 20.47 -1.56
CA GLU A 262 -7.87 21.11 -0.43
C GLU A 262 -8.48 19.99 0.42
N VAL A 263 -7.92 19.75 1.60
CA VAL A 263 -8.25 18.59 2.45
C VAL A 263 -8.91 19.08 3.74
N ARG A 264 -10.06 18.48 4.05
CA ARG A 264 -10.81 18.71 5.29
C ARG A 264 -10.95 17.38 6.03
N PRO A 265 -10.32 17.22 7.21
CA PRO A 265 -10.59 16.07 8.08
C PRO A 265 -12.08 16.02 8.48
N ARG A 266 -12.67 14.83 8.53
CA ARG A 266 -14.09 14.67 8.96
C ARG A 266 -14.22 14.83 10.47
N ASP A 267 -13.29 14.24 11.21
CA ASP A 267 -13.18 14.40 12.64
C ASP A 267 -12.20 15.54 12.94
N SER A 268 -12.59 16.47 13.82
CA SER A 268 -11.56 17.17 14.59
C SER A 268 -10.66 16.11 15.20
N PRO A 269 -9.32 16.21 15.10
CA PRO A 269 -8.44 15.16 15.60
C PRO A 269 -8.90 14.76 16.99
N LYS A 270 -9.18 13.46 17.18
CA LYS A 270 -9.45 12.90 18.51
C LYS A 270 -8.42 13.52 19.44
N VAL A 271 -8.92 14.22 20.46
CA VAL A 271 -8.17 15.08 21.37
C VAL A 271 -6.93 14.36 21.90
N GLN A 272 -5.81 14.45 21.19
CA GLN A 272 -4.48 14.10 21.68
C GLN A 272 -3.39 15.07 21.22
N ASP A 273 -3.65 15.97 20.26
CA ASP A 273 -2.62 16.93 19.79
C ASP A 273 -3.07 18.39 19.66
N GLN A 274 -4.09 18.82 20.43
CA GLN A 274 -4.38 20.24 20.60
C GLN A 274 -3.93 20.75 21.97
N LEU A 275 -2.62 20.96 22.13
CA LEU A 275 -2.16 22.15 22.82
C LEU A 275 -1.91 23.23 21.76
N GLY A 276 -2.76 24.25 21.71
CA GLY A 276 -2.34 25.52 21.11
C GLY A 276 -1.26 26.20 21.97
N PRO A 277 -0.90 27.45 21.65
CA PRO A 277 -0.22 27.89 20.43
C PRO A 277 1.28 27.51 20.47
N SER A 278 1.89 27.26 19.30
CA SER A 278 3.34 27.32 19.02
C SER A 278 4.27 27.16 20.24
N ALA A 279 4.22 26.01 20.90
CA ALA A 279 5.31 25.55 21.76
C ALA A 279 5.99 24.43 20.98
N GLU A 280 7.28 24.60 20.68
CA GLU A 280 8.11 23.51 20.18
C GLU A 280 8.08 22.39 21.22
N LEU A 281 7.21 21.39 21.00
CA LEU A 281 7.20 20.20 21.82
C LEU A 281 8.47 19.41 21.47
N PRO A 282 9.31 19.07 22.46
CA PRO A 282 10.51 18.29 22.19
C PRO A 282 10.12 16.92 21.62
N ALA A 283 10.96 16.39 20.73
CA ALA A 283 10.73 15.08 20.13
C ALA A 283 10.53 14.00 21.23
N PRO A 284 9.68 12.99 21.00
CA PRO A 284 9.46 11.91 21.96
C PRO A 284 10.77 11.23 22.36
N THR A 285 11.11 11.26 23.66
CA THR A 285 12.37 10.70 24.16
C THR A 285 12.24 9.30 24.71
N VAL A 286 11.02 8.75 24.83
CA VAL A 286 10.75 7.48 25.53
C VAL A 286 11.62 6.33 25.03
N VAL A 287 11.76 6.15 23.70
CA VAL A 287 12.60 5.09 23.14
C VAL A 287 14.08 5.28 23.51
N HIS A 288 14.57 6.52 23.46
CA HIS A 288 15.93 6.86 23.86
C HIS A 288 16.15 6.62 25.36
N ASP A 289 15.18 7.02 26.19
CA ASP A 289 15.22 6.86 27.63
C ASP A 289 15.15 5.38 28.05
N MET A 290 14.35 4.56 27.35
CA MET A 290 14.29 3.10 27.55
C MET A 290 15.59 2.41 27.12
N HIS A 291 16.18 2.82 25.99
CA HIS A 291 17.49 2.33 25.58
C HIS A 291 18.56 2.68 26.64
N ALA A 292 18.55 3.93 27.12
CA ALA A 292 19.47 4.38 28.16
C ALA A 292 19.24 3.65 29.50
N LEU A 293 18.00 3.33 29.85
CA LEU A 293 17.66 2.53 31.03
C LEU A 293 18.25 1.12 30.94
N PHE A 294 18.18 0.49 29.77
CA PHE A 294 18.81 -0.81 29.53
C PHE A 294 20.33 -0.74 29.68
N GLU A 295 20.99 0.20 29.00
CA GLU A 295 22.45 0.35 29.06
C GLU A 295 22.97 0.70 30.46
N LYS A 296 22.27 1.56 31.20
CA LYS A 296 22.64 1.94 32.57
C LYS A 296 22.30 0.85 33.60
N SER A 297 21.39 -0.07 33.27
CA SER A 297 20.93 -1.15 34.16
C SER A 297 20.47 -0.68 35.55
N THR A 298 20.00 0.56 35.65
CA THR A 298 19.63 1.19 36.93
C THR A 298 18.29 0.65 37.41
N ASN A 299 18.22 0.17 38.65
CA ASN A 299 17.03 -0.50 39.22
C ASN A 299 16.65 -1.82 38.53
N SER A 300 17.60 -2.48 37.86
CA SER A 300 17.38 -3.83 37.33
C SER A 300 17.08 -4.82 38.47
N ASP A 301 16.05 -5.62 38.31
CA ASP A 301 15.61 -6.65 39.27
C ASP A 301 15.75 -8.06 38.71
N VAL A 302 16.13 -8.23 37.44
CA VAL A 302 16.38 -9.51 36.78
C VAL A 302 17.82 -9.59 36.28
N ARG A 303 18.43 -10.77 36.40
CA ARG A 303 19.76 -11.09 35.87
C ARG A 303 19.70 -12.28 34.92
N PHE A 304 20.20 -12.10 33.71
CA PHE A 304 20.41 -13.17 32.76
C PHE A 304 21.87 -13.63 32.79
N VAL A 305 22.10 -14.92 32.90
CA VAL A 305 23.43 -15.52 32.77
C VAL A 305 23.52 -16.15 31.38
N VAL A 306 24.36 -15.60 30.52
CA VAL A 306 24.54 -16.04 29.13
C VAL A 306 26.01 -16.38 28.91
N GLY A 307 26.35 -17.67 28.96
CA GLY A 307 27.74 -18.09 29.01
C GLY A 307 28.43 -17.59 30.29
N GLU A 308 29.49 -16.79 30.15
CA GLU A 308 30.23 -16.18 31.27
C GLU A 308 29.75 -14.76 31.60
N GLU A 309 28.82 -14.21 30.81
CA GLU A 309 28.33 -12.84 30.97
C GLU A 309 27.04 -12.77 31.78
N VAL A 310 26.90 -11.69 32.56
CA VAL A 310 25.68 -11.36 33.28
C VAL A 310 25.06 -10.10 32.68
N ILE A 311 23.83 -10.21 32.17
CA ILE A 311 23.08 -9.10 31.60
C ILE A 311 21.92 -8.75 32.53
N HIS A 312 21.84 -7.47 32.89
CA HIS A 312 20.83 -6.94 33.81
C HIS A 312 19.59 -6.45 33.04
N ALA A 313 18.40 -6.67 33.60
CA ALA A 313 17.13 -6.29 32.99
C ALA A 313 16.02 -6.02 34.03
N HIS A 314 14.88 -5.53 33.56
CA HIS A 314 13.75 -5.09 34.38
C HIS A 314 12.54 -5.98 34.13
N SER A 315 12.05 -6.67 35.16
CA SER A 315 10.93 -7.62 35.06
C SER A 315 9.65 -7.00 34.48
N PRO A 316 9.23 -5.76 34.80
CA PRO A 316 7.99 -5.21 34.25
C PRO A 316 8.03 -5.10 32.72
N ILE A 317 9.18 -4.67 32.18
CA ILE A 317 9.38 -4.53 30.74
C ILE A 317 9.38 -5.91 30.09
N LEU A 318 10.08 -6.89 30.67
CA LEU A 318 10.15 -8.24 30.10
C LEU A 318 8.80 -8.96 30.09
N CYS A 319 8.04 -8.86 31.18
CA CYS A 319 6.73 -9.49 31.31
C CYS A 319 5.74 -8.93 30.29
N GLU A 320 5.67 -7.61 30.14
CA GLU A 320 4.76 -6.97 29.19
C GLU A 320 5.13 -7.32 27.74
N ARG A 321 6.42 -7.45 27.45
CA ARG A 321 6.94 -7.59 26.08
C ARG A 321 7.14 -9.04 25.66
N SER A 322 6.95 -10.00 26.57
CA SER A 322 7.12 -11.43 26.29
C SER A 322 6.30 -12.28 27.25
N ALA A 323 5.26 -12.94 26.70
CA ALA A 323 4.45 -13.91 27.44
C ALA A 323 5.29 -15.08 28.01
N VAL A 324 6.47 -15.36 27.43
CA VAL A 324 7.41 -16.35 27.97
C VAL A 324 8.03 -15.83 29.26
N PHE A 325 8.54 -14.60 29.27
CA PHE A 325 9.12 -14.00 30.48
C PHE A 325 8.06 -13.69 31.53
N GLU A 326 6.86 -13.28 31.14
CA GLU A 326 5.73 -13.11 32.04
C GLU A 326 5.47 -14.39 32.85
N ARG A 327 5.31 -15.53 32.15
CA ARG A 327 5.14 -16.82 32.81
C ARG A 327 6.36 -17.19 33.64
N GLN A 328 7.57 -17.03 33.11
CA GLN A 328 8.79 -17.44 33.79
C GLN A 328 9.05 -16.66 35.09
N LEU A 329 8.71 -15.37 35.12
CA LEU A 329 8.96 -14.48 36.25
C LEU A 329 7.80 -14.41 37.26
N ASN A 330 6.59 -14.87 36.88
CA ASN A 330 5.40 -14.82 37.72
C ASN A 330 4.81 -16.19 38.11
N ALA A 331 5.21 -17.31 37.47
CA ALA A 331 4.62 -18.64 37.72
C ALA A 331 5.18 -19.42 38.93
N GLY A 332 5.83 -18.76 39.89
CA GLY A 332 6.29 -19.40 41.13
C GLY A 332 7.48 -20.39 40.98
N MET A 333 8.23 -20.32 39.88
CA MET A 333 9.41 -21.15 39.61
C MET A 333 10.68 -20.59 40.29
N GLN A 334 11.81 -21.30 40.26
CA GLN A 334 13.05 -20.81 40.90
C GLN A 334 13.50 -19.44 40.36
N GLU A 335 13.19 -19.16 39.10
CA GLU A 335 13.44 -17.89 38.43
C GLU A 335 12.53 -16.76 38.95
N SER A 336 11.32 -17.05 39.42
CA SER A 336 10.46 -16.02 40.04
C SER A 336 10.94 -15.62 41.44
N ILE A 337 11.67 -16.51 42.12
CA ILE A 337 12.21 -16.29 43.48
C ILE A 337 13.61 -15.68 43.43
N SER A 338 14.50 -16.23 42.59
CA SER A 338 15.89 -15.79 42.48
C SER A 338 16.09 -14.61 41.54
N LYS A 339 15.14 -14.39 40.62
CA LYS A 339 15.23 -13.45 39.48
C LYS A 339 16.51 -13.62 38.65
N VAL A 340 17.05 -14.83 38.62
CA VAL A 340 18.18 -15.23 37.79
C VAL A 340 17.69 -16.22 36.73
N ILE A 341 17.96 -15.94 35.46
CA ILE A 341 17.58 -16.79 34.32
C ILE A 341 18.85 -17.17 33.55
N VAL A 342 19.07 -18.47 33.32
CA VAL A 342 20.23 -18.97 32.56
C VAL A 342 19.83 -19.21 31.11
N ILE A 343 20.54 -18.58 30.17
CA ILE A 343 20.33 -18.74 28.73
C ILE A 343 21.48 -19.56 28.15
N LYS A 344 21.16 -20.68 27.49
CA LYS A 344 22.14 -21.62 26.92
C LYS A 344 22.16 -21.62 25.39
N ASP A 345 21.13 -21.06 24.76
CA ASP A 345 20.82 -21.31 23.35
C ASP A 345 21.30 -20.18 22.42
N CYS A 346 21.96 -19.15 22.94
CA CYS A 346 22.50 -18.05 22.13
C CYS A 346 23.71 -17.36 22.81
N SER A 347 24.44 -16.57 22.02
CA SER A 347 25.55 -15.76 22.54
C SER A 347 25.04 -14.53 23.30
N ALA A 348 25.84 -14.03 24.24
CA ALA A 348 25.51 -12.82 25.02
C ALA A 348 25.23 -11.61 24.12
N GLN A 349 25.95 -11.48 23.01
CA GLN A 349 25.74 -10.40 22.03
C GLN A 349 24.35 -10.47 21.37
N ILE A 350 23.95 -11.64 20.87
CA ILE A 350 22.64 -11.83 20.24
C ILE A 350 21.53 -11.61 21.27
N PHE A 351 21.73 -12.13 22.49
CA PHE A 351 20.77 -11.95 23.57
C PHE A 351 20.63 -10.49 24.00
N ARG A 352 21.73 -9.72 24.03
CA ARG A 352 21.70 -8.29 24.29
C ARG A 352 20.95 -7.52 23.21
N ALA A 353 21.11 -7.89 21.93
CA ALA A 353 20.35 -7.31 20.82
C ALA A 353 18.84 -7.62 20.95
N PHE A 354 18.49 -8.86 21.30
CA PHE A 354 17.11 -9.25 21.57
C PHE A 354 16.51 -8.46 22.75
N LEU A 355 17.25 -8.29 23.84
CA LEU A 355 16.80 -7.45 24.96
C LEU A 355 16.64 -5.99 24.54
N LYS A 356 17.56 -5.41 23.75
CA LYS A 356 17.39 -4.05 23.23
C LYS A 356 16.11 -3.89 22.42
N PHE A 357 15.79 -4.88 21.58
CA PHE A 357 14.54 -4.89 20.83
C PHE A 357 13.33 -4.88 21.78
N LEU A 358 13.33 -5.67 22.86
CA LEU A 358 12.23 -5.64 23.84
C LEU A 358 12.02 -4.25 24.48
N TYR A 359 13.08 -3.46 24.63
CA TYR A 359 13.02 -2.11 25.24
C TYR A 359 12.71 -1.00 24.26
N THR A 360 12.97 -1.19 22.96
CA THR A 360 13.00 -0.08 21.99
C THR A 360 12.22 -0.33 20.71
N ASP A 361 11.75 -1.55 20.46
CA ASP A 361 11.16 -1.99 19.18
C ASP A 361 12.10 -1.85 17.97
N ILE A 362 13.40 -1.56 18.19
CA ILE A 362 14.40 -1.39 17.14
C ILE A 362 15.29 -2.62 17.09
N LEU A 363 15.32 -3.28 15.94
CA LEU A 363 16.31 -4.32 15.61
C LEU A 363 17.53 -3.64 14.95
N PRO A 364 18.76 -3.86 15.46
CA PRO A 364 19.95 -3.38 14.77
C PRO A 364 20.04 -4.06 13.40
N SER A 365 20.28 -3.28 12.35
CA SER A 365 20.51 -3.80 10.99
C SER A 365 21.70 -4.77 11.00
N LEU A 366 21.52 -5.94 10.37
CA LEU A 366 22.52 -7.01 10.24
C LEU A 366 23.81 -6.61 9.48
N GLU A 367 23.98 -5.34 9.11
CA GLU A 367 25.09 -4.80 8.32
C GLU A 367 26.11 -3.99 9.13
N GLU A 368 25.93 -3.80 10.44
CA GLU A 368 26.98 -3.19 11.26
C GLU A 368 28.08 -4.23 11.56
N PRO A 369 29.36 -3.98 11.19
CA PRO A 369 30.44 -4.91 11.47
C PRO A 369 30.57 -5.08 12.98
N ILE A 370 30.53 -6.34 13.41
CA ILE A 370 30.83 -6.76 14.79
C ILE A 370 32.24 -6.26 15.13
N THR A 371 32.31 -5.10 15.78
CA THR A 371 33.57 -4.58 16.30
C THR A 371 33.97 -5.45 17.49
N LEU A 372 34.81 -6.44 17.23
CA LEU A 372 35.64 -7.07 18.25
C LEU A 372 36.56 -5.98 18.81
N SER A 373 36.27 -5.51 20.01
CA SER A 373 37.27 -4.80 20.80
C SER A 373 38.13 -5.84 21.52
N PRO A 374 39.46 -5.65 21.59
CA PRO A 374 40.44 -6.65 22.02
C PRO A 374 40.37 -7.02 23.51
#